data_AF-A0A3E2TRX6-F1
#
_entry.id   AF-A0A3E2TRX6-F1
#
_cell.length_a   1.000
_cell.length_b   1.000
_cell.length_c   1.000
_cell.angle_alpha   90.00
_cell.angle_beta   90.00
_cell.angle_gamma   90.00
#
_symmetry.space_group_name_H-M   'P 1'
#
loop_
_entity.id
_entity.type
_entity.pdbx_description
1 polymer ?
#
loop_
_entity_poly.entity_id
_entity_poly.type
_entity_poly.pdbx_seq_one_letter_code
_entity_poly.pdbx_strand_id
1 'polypeptide(L)' 'MIIDSQMTELGYSLKSYRVRNNITQQELADRLGVSTNTIHLWETKVCKPSMGSLLILSDMLNEPLINIIEKANRSYY' A
#
# COMPACT_ATOMS: atom_id res chain seq x y z
N MET A 1 -14.63 1.31 20.10
CA MET A 1 -14.43 0.56 18.85
C MET A 1 -14.25 1.60 17.76
N ILE A 2 -13.00 2.02 17.50
CA ILE A 2 -12.75 3.05 16.48
C ILE A 2 -13.00 2.37 15.14
N ILE A 3 -14.00 2.87 14.43
CA ILE A 3 -14.33 2.43 13.08
C ILE A 3 -13.13 2.81 12.23
N ASP A 4 -12.33 1.82 11.83
CA ASP A 4 -11.23 1.98 10.88
C ASP A 4 -11.81 2.69 9.65
N SER A 5 -11.50 3.97 9.52
CA SER A 5 -11.96 4.83 8.46
C SER A 5 -11.44 4.28 7.14
N GLN A 6 -12.30 3.56 6.44
CA GLN A 6 -12.23 3.02 5.08
C GLN A 6 -10.82 3.02 4.47
N MET A 7 -10.13 1.86 4.38
CA MET A 7 -8.83 1.61 3.72
C MET A 7 -8.97 1.29 2.21
N THR A 8 -7.99 1.59 1.33
CA THR A 8 -8.06 1.20 -0.10
C THR A 8 -7.77 -0.28 -0.20
N GLU A 9 -8.24 -0.92 -1.27
CA GLU A 9 -7.82 -2.28 -1.57
C GLU A 9 -6.29 -2.40 -1.72
N LEU A 10 -5.65 -1.35 -2.24
CA LEU A 10 -4.19 -1.27 -2.30
C LEU A 10 -3.57 -1.20 -0.90
N GLY A 11 -4.05 -0.30 -0.03
CA GLY A 11 -3.55 -0.19 1.35
C GLY A 11 -3.71 -1.51 2.13
N TYR A 12 -4.84 -2.20 1.94
CA TYR A 12 -5.07 -3.52 2.53
C TYR A 12 -4.08 -4.56 1.99
N SER A 13 -3.88 -4.59 0.67
CA SER A 13 -2.96 -5.52 0.02
C SER A 13 -1.52 -5.31 0.51
N LEU A 14 -1.10 -4.04 0.63
CA LEU A 14 0.22 -3.66 1.11
C LEU A 14 0.44 -4.07 2.57
N LYS A 15 -0.52 -3.73 3.44
CA LYS A 15 -0.49 -4.13 4.86
C LYS A 15 -0.48 -5.65 5.02
N SER A 16 -1.28 -6.36 4.23
CA SER A 16 -1.35 -7.83 4.23
C SER A 16 -0.04 -8.46 3.76
N TYR A 17 0.60 -7.91 2.73
CA TYR A 17 1.94 -8.31 2.31
C TYR A 17 2.95 -8.13 3.44
N ARG A 18 2.94 -6.96 4.08
CA ARG A 18 3.85 -6.61 5.17
C ARG A 18 3.72 -7.59 6.35
N VAL A 19 2.50 -7.87 6.78
CA VAL A 19 2.21 -8.79 7.90
C VAL A 19 2.58 -10.24 7.55
N ARG A 20 2.26 -10.71 6.34
CA ARG A 20 2.62 -12.08 5.90
C ARG A 20 4.14 -12.32 5.84
N ASN A 21 4.90 -11.28 5.55
CA ASN A 21 6.36 -11.33 5.52
C ASN A 21 7.01 -10.99 6.87
N ASN A 22 6.20 -10.72 7.91
CA ASN A 22 6.64 -10.36 9.25
C ASN A 22 7.64 -9.19 9.28
N ILE A 23 7.39 -8.15 8.48
CA ILE A 23 8.21 -6.94 8.45
C ILE A 23 7.43 -5.74 9.01
N THR A 24 8.17 -4.73 9.46
CA THR A 24 7.67 -3.45 9.95
C THR A 24 7.39 -2.47 8.80
N GLN A 25 6.68 -1.37 9.08
CA GLN A 25 6.47 -0.31 8.08
C GLN A 25 7.79 0.35 7.66
N GLN A 26 8.75 0.46 8.59
CA GLN A 26 10.10 0.98 8.32
C GLN A 26 10.84 0.08 7.32
N GLU A 27 10.89 -1.22 7.58
CA GLU A 27 11.58 -2.17 6.69
C GLU A 27 10.94 -2.22 5.30
N LEU A 28 9.62 -2.05 5.20
CA LEU A 28 8.94 -1.93 3.92
C LEU A 28 9.28 -0.62 3.21
N ALA A 29 9.35 0.49 3.93
CA ALA A 29 9.79 1.78 3.41
C ALA A 29 11.21 1.70 2.85
N ASP A 30 12.13 1.09 3.60
CA ASP A 30 13.54 0.94 3.21
C ASP A 30 13.66 0.12 1.93
N ARG A 31 12.87 -0.96 1.78
CA ARG A 31 12.83 -1.78 0.56
C ARG A 31 12.32 -1.02 -0.66
N LEU A 32 11.36 -0.11 -0.45
CA LEU A 32 10.71 0.65 -1.51
C LEU A 32 11.39 2.00 -1.79
N GLY A 33 12.41 2.37 -1.00
CA GLY A 33 13.10 3.66 -1.11
C GLY A 33 12.19 4.86 -0.81
N VAL A 34 11.22 4.70 0.09
CA VAL A 34 10.28 5.75 0.51
C VAL A 34 10.33 5.98 2.01
N SER A 35 9.71 7.06 2.50
CA SER A 35 9.62 7.29 3.95
C SER A 35 8.63 6.35 4.62
N THR A 36 8.84 6.03 5.89
CA THR A 36 7.87 5.26 6.71
C THR A 36 6.51 5.94 6.79
N ASN A 37 6.49 7.28 6.78
CA ASN A 37 5.25 8.05 6.68
C ASN A 37 4.51 7.77 5.36
N THR A 38 5.23 7.62 4.24
CA THR A 38 4.63 7.24 2.96
C THR A 38 3.90 5.90 3.06
N ILE A 39 4.52 4.90 3.69
CA ILE A 39 3.89 3.59 3.92
C ILE A 39 2.66 3.72 4.81
N HIS A 40 2.76 4.48 5.91
CA HIS A 40 1.63 4.77 6.78
C HIS A 40 0.46 5.37 5.99
N LEU A 41 0.71 6.43 5.19
CA LEU A 41 -0.32 7.11 4.40
C LEU A 41 -0.96 6.19 3.35
N TRP A 42 -0.21 5.26 2.76
CA TRP A 42 -0.73 4.26 1.82
C TRP A 42 -1.60 3.21 2.53
N GLU A 43 -1.17 2.72 3.70
CA GLU A 43 -1.93 1.77 4.51
C GLU A 43 -3.17 2.42 5.17
N THR A 44 -3.17 3.73 5.43
CA THR A 44 -4.29 4.46 6.05
C THR A 44 -5.09 5.33 5.08
N LYS A 45 -4.81 5.24 3.78
CA LYS A 45 -5.60 5.82 2.69
C LYS A 45 -5.63 7.36 2.61
N VAL A 46 -4.65 8.01 3.21
CA VAL A 46 -4.57 9.47 3.25
C VAL A 46 -3.93 10.06 2.00
N CYS A 47 -3.15 9.26 1.24
CA CYS A 47 -2.47 9.73 0.04
C CYS A 47 -2.41 8.65 -1.05
N LYS A 48 -2.75 9.01 -2.29
CA LYS A 48 -2.64 8.12 -3.43
C LYS A 48 -1.16 8.05 -3.89
N PRO A 49 -0.61 6.85 -4.12
CA PRO A 49 0.77 6.71 -4.61
C PRO A 49 0.95 7.36 -5.99
N SER A 50 2.16 7.86 -6.25
CA SER A 50 2.55 8.35 -7.57
C SER A 50 2.62 7.21 -8.61
N MET A 51 2.62 7.53 -9.90
CA MET A 51 2.81 6.51 -10.95
C MET A 51 4.10 5.70 -10.78
N GLY A 52 5.21 6.35 -10.39
CA GLY A 52 6.47 5.65 -10.09
C GLY A 52 6.32 4.66 -8.93
N SER A 53 5.60 5.05 -7.88
CA SER A 53 5.31 4.17 -6.74
C SER A 53 4.40 3.00 -7.14
N LEU A 54 3.41 3.22 -8.02
CA LEU A 54 2.52 2.15 -8.49
C LEU A 54 3.28 1.10 -9.31
N LEU A 55 4.28 1.49 -10.11
CA LEU A 55 5.17 0.58 -10.82
C LEU A 55 5.97 -0.30 -9.84
N ILE A 56 6.60 0.30 -8.83
CA ILE A 56 7.37 -0.46 -7.83
C ILE A 56 6.46 -1.42 -7.06
N LEU A 57 5.23 -0.99 -6.72
CA LEU A 57 4.25 -1.83 -6.02
C LEU A 57 3.76 -3.00 -6.90
N SER A 58 3.66 -2.81 -8.21
CA SER A 58 3.33 -3.86 -9.18
C SER A 58 4.37 -4.98 -9.13
N ASP A 59 5.65 -4.62 -9.19
CA ASP A 59 6.74 -5.58 -9.13
C ASP A 59 6.80 -6.26 -7.74
N MET A 60 6.66 -5.50 -6.66
CA MET A 60 6.75 -6.03 -5.30
C MET A 60 5.60 -7.00 -4.95
N LEU A 61 4.38 -6.66 -5.34
CA LEU A 61 3.20 -7.50 -5.10
C LEU A 61 3.06 -8.62 -6.13
N ASN A 62 3.93 -8.63 -7.15
CA ASN A 62 3.88 -9.56 -8.28
C ASN A 62 2.49 -9.57 -8.95
N GLU A 63 1.94 -8.37 -9.16
CA GLU A 63 0.64 -8.16 -9.79
C GLU A 63 0.75 -7.18 -10.95
N PRO A 64 -0.03 -7.33 -12.03
CA PRO A 64 -0.05 -6.37 -13.14
C PRO A 64 -0.35 -4.93 -12.70
N LEU A 65 0.33 -3.95 -13.30
CA LEU A 65 0.17 -2.53 -12.96
C LEU A 65 -1.29 -2.06 -13.01
N ILE A 66 -2.08 -2.56 -13.96
CA ILE A 66 -3.50 -2.23 -14.07
C ILE A 66 -4.28 -2.62 -12.82
N ASN A 67 -3.99 -3.77 -12.22
CA ASN A 67 -4.63 -4.23 -10.98
C ASN A 67 -4.25 -3.31 -9.82
N ILE A 68 -2.98 -2.89 -9.74
CA ILE A 68 -2.50 -1.96 -8.71
C ILE A 68 -3.21 -0.60 -8.82
N ILE A 69 -3.39 -0.09 -10.05
CA ILE A 69 -4.13 1.15 -10.30
C ILE A 69 -5.60 1.00 -9.89
N GLU A 70 -6.26 -0.09 -10.24
CA GLU A 70 -7.65 -0.34 -9.84
C GLU A 70 -7.79 -0.38 -8.31
N LYS A 71 -6.90 -1.13 -7.63
CA LYS A 71 -6.86 -1.23 -6.17
C LYS A 71 -6.60 0.12 -5.48
N ALA A 72 -5.85 1.01 -6.12
CA ALA A 72 -5.62 2.37 -5.62
C ALA A 72 -6.85 3.28 -5.75
N ASN A 73 -7.78 2.97 -6.66
CA ASN A 73 -8.99 3.76 -6.92
C ASN A 73 -10.23 3.21 -6.20
N ARG A 74 -10.25 1.93 -5.80
CA ARG A 74 -11.37 1.31 -5.09
C ARG A 74 -11.30 1.57 -3.58
N SER A 75 -12.37 2.16 -3.05
CA SER A 75 -12.64 2.20 -1.61
C SER A 75 -13.55 1.04 -1.23
N TYR A 76 -13.26 0.35 -0.11
CA TYR A 76 -14.26 -0.49 0.56
C TYR A 76 -15.41 0.39 1.05
N TYR A 77 -16.65 0.03 0.68
CA TYR A 77 -17.89 0.56 1.26
C TYR A 77 -18.28 -0.26 2.49
#